data_AF-A0A7C5WD40-F1
#
_entry.id   AF-A0A7C5WD40-F1
#
_cell.length_a   1.000
_cell.length_b   1.000
_cell.length_c   1.000
_cell.angle_alpha   90.00
_cell.angle_beta   90.00
_cell.angle_gamma   90.00
#
_symmetry.space_group_name_H-M   'P 1'
#
loop_
_entity.id
_entity.type
_entity.pdbx_description
1 polymer ?
#
loop_
_entity_poly.entity_id
_entity_poly.type
_entity_poly.pdbx_seq_one_letter_code
_entity_poly.pdbx_strand_id
1 'polypeptide(L)'
;MYGKIFIRTIITVVFILILTATPLLAWHGREAVTPYGDFCPMASKYGMHRHNISIEEAKEALSEYYKEKGLNIWIVEIRGRFIKINVTDGKKIVDTVIFDRHTGRLRSIY
;
A
#
# COMPACT_ATOMS: atom_id res chain seq x y z
N MET A 1 -1.97 52.50 -25.49
CA MET A 1 -3.03 51.77 -24.73
C MET A 1 -2.92 50.23 -24.83
N TYR A 2 -2.28 49.67 -25.87
CA TYR A 2 -2.15 48.22 -26.07
C TYR A 2 -1.21 47.47 -25.10
N GLY A 3 -0.14 48.11 -24.63
CA GLY A 3 0.85 47.45 -23.75
C GLY A 3 0.31 47.00 -22.39
N LYS A 4 -0.60 47.77 -21.78
CA LYS A 4 -1.20 47.42 -20.47
C LYS A 4 -2.16 46.23 -20.56
N ILE A 5 -2.87 46.09 -21.69
CA ILE A 5 -3.78 44.96 -21.94
C ILE A 5 -2.94 43.70 -22.17
N PHE A 6 -1.89 43.79 -22.99
CA PHE A 6 -0.99 42.68 -23.29
C PHE A 6 -0.30 42.13 -22.03
N ILE A 7 0.18 43.01 -21.14
CA ILE A 7 0.79 42.60 -19.86
C ILE A 7 -0.21 41.90 -18.95
N ARG A 8 -1.47 42.39 -18.87
CA ARG A 8 -2.52 41.72 -18.07
C ARG A 8 -2.83 40.33 -18.62
N THR A 9 -2.88 40.17 -19.93
CA THR A 9 -3.14 38.86 -20.56
C THR A 9 -2.03 37.87 -20.22
N ILE A 10 -0.76 38.28 -20.30
CA ILE A 10 0.38 37.43 -19.94
C ILE A 10 0.31 37.00 -18.47
N ILE A 11 0.06 37.93 -17.56
CA ILE A 11 -0.05 37.62 -16.12
C ILE A 11 -1.18 36.63 -15.86
N THR A 12 -2.32 36.80 -16.53
CA THR A 12 -3.49 35.92 -16.36
C THR A 12 -3.19 34.51 -16.86
N VAL A 13 -2.53 34.37 -18.02
CA VAL A 13 -2.14 33.06 -18.58
C VAL A 13 -1.13 32.34 -17.69
N VAL A 14 -0.12 33.05 -17.18
CA VAL A 14 0.88 32.48 -16.26
C VAL A 14 0.21 32.02 -14.95
N PHE A 15 -0.73 32.79 -14.41
CA PHE A 15 -1.45 32.45 -13.18
C PHE A 15 -2.32 31.19 -13.36
N ILE A 16 -3.01 31.06 -14.49
CA ILE A 16 -3.79 29.86 -14.83
C ILE A 16 -2.88 28.63 -14.98
N LEU A 17 -1.70 28.80 -15.59
CA LEU A 17 -0.72 27.72 -15.76
C LEU A 17 -0.24 27.18 -14.39
N ILE A 18 0.03 28.08 -13.44
CA ILE A 18 0.45 27.72 -12.08
C ILE A 18 -0.66 26.98 -11.32
N LEU A 19 -1.92 27.39 -11.48
CA LEU A 19 -3.07 26.71 -10.85
C LEU A 19 -3.23 25.26 -11.35
N THR A 20 -2.99 25.00 -12.63
CA THR A 20 -3.11 23.66 -13.22
C THR A 20 -1.96 22.70 -12.88
N ALA A 21 -0.86 23.17 -12.30
CA ALA A 21 0.27 22.33 -11.91
C ALA A 21 0.10 21.65 -10.54
N THR A 22 -0.94 22.03 -9.78
CA THR A 22 -1.18 21.52 -8.42
C THR A 22 -1.63 20.05 -8.28
N PRO A 23 -2.41 19.43 -9.21
CA PRO A 23 -2.92 18.08 -8.99
C PRO A 23 -1.85 16.98 -9.14
N LEU A 24 -0.68 17.26 -9.73
CA LEU A 24 0.42 16.29 -9.85
C LEU A 24 1.16 16.04 -8.53
N LEU A 25 1.06 16.96 -7.56
CA LEU A 25 1.70 16.82 -6.25
C LEU A 25 0.79 16.20 -5.18
N ALA A 26 -0.51 16.07 -5.47
CA ALA A 26 -1.50 15.53 -4.53
C ALA A 26 -1.62 13.99 -4.57
N TRP A 27 -0.99 13.32 -5.54
CA TRP A 27 -1.07 11.87 -5.74
C TRP A 27 0.25 11.17 -5.43
N HIS A 28 0.76 11.36 -4.22
CA HIS A 28 1.88 10.57 -3.68
C HIS A 28 1.44 9.85 -2.39
N GLY A 29 0.23 9.26 -2.42
CA GLY A 29 0.00 8.06 -1.61
C GLY A 29 0.95 7.01 -2.16
N ARG A 30 2.00 6.66 -1.40
CA ARG A 30 2.99 5.66 -1.81
C ARG A 30 2.25 4.45 -2.36
N GLU A 31 2.71 3.91 -3.49
CA GLU A 31 2.16 2.66 -4.01
C GLU A 31 2.05 1.65 -2.85
N ALA A 32 0.86 1.08 -2.67
CA ALA A 32 0.61 0.16 -1.59
C ALA A 32 1.59 -1.02 -1.74
N VAL A 33 2.48 -1.18 -0.76
CA VAL A 33 3.47 -2.27 -0.74
C VAL A 33 2.79 -3.65 -0.72
N THR A 34 1.52 -3.68 -0.31
CA THR A 34 0.61 -4.81 -0.46
C THR A 34 -0.53 -4.38 -1.37
N PRO A 35 -0.63 -4.91 -2.61
CA PRO A 35 -1.80 -4.67 -3.45
C PRO A 35 -3.07 -5.11 -2.71
N TYR A 36 -4.14 -4.32 -2.82
CA TYR A 36 -5.39 -4.63 -2.14
C TYR A 36 -5.95 -5.96 -2.65
N GLY A 37 -6.12 -6.93 -1.74
CA GLY A 37 -6.65 -8.25 -2.06
C GLY A 37 -5.61 -9.22 -2.62
N ASP A 38 -4.31 -8.93 -2.46
CA ASP A 38 -3.24 -9.86 -2.82
C ASP A 38 -3.28 -11.13 -1.95
N PHE A 39 -2.57 -12.16 -2.38
CA PHE A 39 -2.56 -13.47 -1.76
C PHE A 39 -1.16 -13.92 -1.42
N CYS A 40 -1.04 -14.63 -0.31
CA CYS A 40 0.22 -15.27 0.06
C CYS A 40 0.55 -16.40 -0.95
N PRO A 41 1.75 -16.42 -1.55
CA PRO A 41 2.14 -17.37 -2.61
C PRO A 41 2.19 -18.82 -2.12
N MET A 42 2.48 -19.06 -0.83
CA MET A 42 2.39 -20.39 -0.22
C MET A 42 0.96 -20.97 -0.24
N ALA A 43 -0.06 -20.12 -0.39
CA ALA A 43 -1.48 -20.49 -0.38
C ALA A 43 -2.06 -20.83 -1.77
N SER A 44 -1.22 -21.00 -2.80
CA SER A 44 -1.51 -21.21 -4.23
C SER A 44 -1.78 -19.95 -5.06
N LYS A 45 -1.69 -20.11 -6.39
CA LYS A 45 -1.95 -19.11 -7.45
C LYS A 45 -3.30 -18.37 -7.34
N TYR A 46 -4.22 -18.83 -6.49
CA TYR A 46 -5.53 -18.22 -6.22
C TYR A 46 -5.87 -18.10 -4.72
N GLY A 47 -4.89 -18.30 -3.82
CA GLY A 47 -5.01 -18.13 -2.37
C GLY A 47 -6.22 -18.81 -1.76
N MET A 48 -6.09 -20.11 -1.52
CA MET A 48 -7.11 -20.86 -0.80
C MET A 48 -6.47 -22.08 -0.14
N HIS A 49 -6.17 -21.95 1.14
CA HIS A 49 -6.08 -23.14 1.98
C HIS A 49 -7.50 -23.68 2.18
N ARG A 50 -7.66 -25.01 2.20
CA ARG A 50 -8.96 -25.64 2.55
C ARG A 50 -9.19 -25.71 4.07
N HIS A 51 -8.25 -25.18 4.85
CA HIS A 51 -8.22 -25.21 6.30
C HIS A 51 -7.44 -24.00 6.83
N ASN A 52 -7.59 -23.68 8.11
CA ASN A 52 -6.80 -22.63 8.73
C ASN A 52 -5.37 -23.12 8.90
N ILE A 53 -4.40 -22.45 8.27
CA ILE A 53 -2.98 -22.72 8.56
C ILE A 53 -2.66 -22.33 10.00
N SER A 54 -1.66 -22.98 10.58
CA SER A 54 -1.15 -22.66 11.92
C SER A 54 -0.60 -21.22 11.99
N ILE A 55 -0.38 -20.72 13.21
CA ILE A 55 0.18 -19.38 13.39
C ILE A 55 1.63 -19.34 12.89
N GLU A 56 2.36 -20.44 13.07
CA GLU A 56 3.74 -20.64 12.68
C GLU A 56 3.88 -20.66 11.15
N GLU A 57 3.06 -21.46 10.46
CA GLU A 57 3.00 -21.47 8.99
C GLU A 57 2.61 -20.09 8.44
N ALA A 58 1.65 -19.41 9.08
CA ALA A 58 1.26 -18.07 8.66
C ALA A 58 2.41 -17.06 8.82
N LYS A 59 3.19 -17.14 9.90
CA LYS A 59 4.38 -16.30 10.10
C LYS A 59 5.42 -16.53 9.03
N GLU A 60 5.73 -17.79 8.74
CA GLU A 60 6.69 -18.17 7.72
C GLU A 60 6.26 -17.65 6.34
N ALA A 61 5.00 -17.92 5.97
CA ALA A 61 4.42 -17.54 4.69
C ALA A 61 4.37 -16.00 4.50
N LEU A 62 4.01 -15.25 5.55
CA LEU A 62 4.04 -13.79 5.53
C LEU A 62 5.47 -13.26 5.46
N SER A 63 6.39 -13.85 6.23
CA SER A 63 7.78 -13.44 6.25
C SER A 63 8.43 -13.62 4.88
N GLU A 64 8.18 -14.74 4.21
CA GLU A 64 8.70 -15.00 2.87
C GLU A 64 8.15 -14.00 1.86
N TYR A 65 6.82 -13.81 1.83
CA TYR A 65 6.15 -12.89 0.91
C TYR A 65 6.65 -11.44 0.98
N TYR A 66 6.93 -10.93 2.19
CA TYR A 66 7.46 -9.58 2.36
C TYR A 66 8.98 -9.49 2.22
N LYS A 67 9.72 -10.56 2.54
CA LYS A 67 11.18 -10.61 2.36
C LYS A 67 11.57 -10.50 0.89
N GLU A 68 10.81 -11.11 -0.03
CA GLU A 68 11.01 -10.94 -1.48
C GLU A 68 10.90 -9.47 -1.94
N LYS A 69 10.18 -8.64 -1.18
CA LYS A 69 10.01 -7.20 -1.41
C LYS A 69 11.01 -6.34 -0.63
N GLY A 70 11.95 -6.96 0.10
CA GLY A 70 12.89 -6.26 0.97
C GLY A 70 12.26 -5.70 2.26
N LEU A 71 11.08 -6.20 2.66
CA LEU A 71 10.32 -5.72 3.81
C LEU A 71 10.33 -6.75 4.94
N ASN A 72 10.15 -6.27 6.17
CA ASN A 72 10.00 -7.09 7.37
C ASN A 72 8.57 -7.01 7.91
N ILE A 73 8.20 -7.95 8.77
CA ILE A 73 6.87 -7.97 9.41
C ILE A 73 6.96 -8.04 10.92
N TRP A 74 5.94 -7.50 11.58
CA TRP A 74 5.72 -7.64 13.02
C TRP A 74 4.25 -7.98 13.28
N ILE A 75 4.00 -9.06 14.01
CA ILE A 75 2.62 -9.40 14.41
C ILE A 75 2.16 -8.42 15.49
N VAL A 76 1.06 -7.75 15.20
CA VAL A 76 0.40 -6.83 16.13
C VAL A 76 -0.63 -7.57 16.95
N GLU A 77 -1.44 -8.42 16.29
CA GLU A 77 -2.58 -9.06 16.92
C GLU A 77 -3.00 -10.33 16.18
N ILE A 78 -3.52 -11.30 16.91
CA ILE A 78 -4.13 -12.52 16.36
C ILE A 78 -5.56 -12.63 16.91
N ARG A 79 -6.54 -12.69 16.00
CA ARG A 79 -7.97 -12.87 16.35
C ARG A 79 -8.59 -13.97 15.51
N GLY A 80 -8.72 -15.16 16.11
CA GLY A 80 -9.26 -16.34 15.43
C GLY A 80 -8.47 -16.67 14.16
N ARG A 81 -9.13 -16.59 13.00
CA ARG A 81 -8.51 -16.85 11.69
C ARG A 81 -7.71 -15.67 11.13
N PHE A 82 -7.79 -14.48 11.73
CA PHE A 82 -7.12 -13.29 11.22
C PHE A 82 -5.84 -12.97 12.00
N ILE A 83 -4.80 -12.54 11.29
CA ILE A 83 -3.57 -12.00 11.87
C ILE A 83 -3.41 -10.57 11.37
N LYS A 84 -3.20 -9.62 12.28
CA LYS A 84 -2.83 -8.25 11.96
C LYS A 84 -1.32 -8.11 12.07
N ILE A 85 -0.69 -7.62 11.02
CA ILE A 85 0.75 -7.36 10.95
C ILE A 85 1.04 -5.91 10.59
N ASN A 86 2.15 -5.40 11.08
CA ASN A 86 2.79 -4.21 10.54
C ASN A 86 3.87 -4.66 9.56
N VAL A 87 3.87 -4.08 8.37
CA VAL A 87 4.94 -4.23 7.38
C VAL A 87 5.91 -3.08 7.57
N THR A 88 7.19 -3.38 7.66
CA THR A 88 8.24 -2.42 7.99
C THR A 88 9.36 -2.41 6.97
N ASP A 89 9.80 -1.22 6.61
CA ASP A 89 11.06 -0.98 5.93
C ASP A 89 12.08 -0.46 6.96
N GLY A 90 13.02 -1.31 7.36
CA GLY A 90 13.88 -1.08 8.51
C GLY A 90 13.08 -0.84 9.81
N LYS A 91 13.15 0.39 10.35
CA LYS A 91 12.42 0.79 11.57
C LYS A 91 11.08 1.47 11.29
N LYS A 92 10.74 1.72 10.03
CA LYS A 92 9.57 2.48 9.63
C LYS A 92 8.43 1.55 9.25
N ILE A 93 7.26 1.74 9.85
CA ILE A 93 6.03 1.06 9.40
C ILE A 93 5.60 1.69 8.08
N VAL A 94 5.48 0.85 7.06
CA VAL A 94 5.08 1.26 5.70
C VAL A 94 3.66 0.84 5.34
N ASP A 95 3.11 -0.16 6.02
CA ASP A 95 1.74 -0.66 5.83
C ASP A 95 1.29 -1.45 7.06
N THR A 96 -0.02 -1.62 7.24
CA THR A 96 -0.60 -2.56 8.20
C THR A 96 -1.57 -3.45 7.46
N VAL A 97 -1.42 -4.75 7.62
CA VAL A 97 -2.14 -5.74 6.83
C VAL A 97 -2.88 -6.70 7.74
N ILE A 98 -4.11 -7.02 7.36
CA ILE A 98 -4.88 -8.12 7.91
C ILE A 98 -4.74 -9.31 6.96
N PHE A 99 -4.20 -10.40 7.49
CA PHE A 99 -4.08 -11.68 6.83
C PHE A 99 -5.17 -12.64 7.30
N ASP A 100 -5.92 -13.23 6.37
CA ASP A 100 -6.90 -14.28 6.65
C ASP A 100 -6.26 -15.67 6.48
N ARG A 101 -5.95 -16.36 7.59
CA ARG A 101 -5.31 -17.69 7.60
C ARG A 101 -6.13 -18.79 6.93
N HIS A 102 -7.44 -18.58 6.75
CA HIS A 102 -8.29 -19.55 6.07
C HIS A 102 -8.12 -19.44 4.55
N THR A 103 -8.06 -18.21 4.04
CA THR A 103 -8.06 -17.95 2.59
C THR A 103 -6.70 -17.50 2.07
N GLY A 104 -5.72 -17.21 2.91
CA GLY A 104 -4.44 -16.64 2.49
C GLY A 104 -4.53 -15.20 1.96
N ARG A 105 -5.67 -14.51 2.11
CA ARG A 105 -5.89 -13.14 1.63
C ARG A 105 -5.19 -12.11 2.51
N LEU A 106 -4.55 -11.13 1.86
CA LEU A 106 -3.94 -9.97 2.46
C LEU A 106 -4.80 -8.72 2.18
N ARG A 107 -5.06 -7.93 3.22
CA ARG A 107 -5.77 -6.66 3.11
C ARG A 107 -5.01 -5.57 3.84
N SER A 108 -4.42 -4.65 3.08
CA SER A 108 -3.94 -3.39 3.65
C SER A 108 -5.12 -2.58 4.21
N ILE A 109 -4.89 -1.94 5.36
CA ILE A 109 -5.90 -1.13 6.06
C ILE A 109 -5.45 0.32 6.28
N TYR A 110 -4.27 0.73 5.77
CA TYR A 110 -3.75 2.10 5.87
C TYR A 110 -2.91 2.52 4.67
#